data_AF-A0A1V4MEW7-F1
#
_entry.id   AF-A0A1V4MEW7-F1
#
_cell.length_a   1.000
_cell.length_b   1.000
_cell.length_c   1.000
_cell.angle_alpha   90.00
_cell.angle_beta   90.00
_cell.angle_gamma   90.00
#
_symmetry.space_group_name_H-M   'P 1'
#
loop_
_entity.id
_entity.type
_entity.pdbx_description
1 polymer ?
#
loop_
_entity_poly.entity_id
_entity_poly.type
_entity_poly.pdbx_seq_one_letter_code
_entity_poly.pdbx_strand_id
1 'polypeptide(L)'
;MAYPPDDIWFRKFLEEQRRIDKLLNPYSETIMQPQRILDSINIPTLEYQRSILEQASIRDYLSIAGVSNDYLTLQQEIQNNLGSVSSITKEIEFLKKSSVFDQIITDQERLYQFQDQFSQTKHLSELPSARIEAVLAAAEATSRMFHPQDFYSDFTLSSVMEYQSFLERQYKFIRHDNDIIAGRRLQINGLAGGLFEIINASLNIGASLEGQEEFQSEDANYDEKVQVGLYGQINQHLGFVYSGRCSGEIETSFNDSLPARISCLGYAITEQIYKINSIRESIGKDQVFKPTPRTIRACGTIPSLVARSENDFYDIMDQLFFLLYEGSGNANRLIPIINKSFLAPLWKVKYLRLSARHDIDHGSIKQVEKKRSKISDTYISLIAKPLPIRQSDWQKAQLQIYIEIDLMLQKIIHEITNNN
;
A
#
# COMPACT_ATOMS: atom_id res chain seq x y z
N MET A 1 -54.63 31.38 0.53
CA MET A 1 -53.51 30.88 1.36
C MET A 1 -53.16 29.50 0.85
N ALA A 2 -52.10 29.37 0.06
CA ALA A 2 -51.63 28.08 -0.41
C ALA A 2 -50.72 27.49 0.68
N TYR A 3 -50.99 26.25 1.08
CA TYR A 3 -50.09 25.50 1.96
C TYR A 3 -48.74 25.31 1.24
N PRO A 4 -47.59 25.44 1.93
CA PRO A 4 -46.31 25.13 1.33
C PRO A 4 -46.30 23.66 0.90
N PRO A 5 -45.67 23.33 -0.24
CA PRO A 5 -45.64 21.98 -0.78
C PRO A 5 -45.02 21.04 0.26
N ASP A 6 -45.59 19.84 0.34
CA ASP A 6 -45.26 18.82 1.32
C ASP A 6 -43.79 18.39 1.15
N ASP A 7 -42.92 18.99 1.96
CA ASP A 7 -41.45 18.95 1.88
C ASP A 7 -40.89 17.63 2.42
N ILE A 8 -41.53 16.52 2.07
CA ILE A 8 -41.15 15.16 2.45
C ILE A 8 -39.71 14.88 2.02
N TRP A 9 -39.32 15.36 0.84
CA TRP A 9 -37.95 15.20 0.34
C TRP A 9 -36.94 16.04 1.14
N PHE A 10 -37.26 17.29 1.48
CA PHE A 10 -36.36 18.14 2.27
C PHE A 10 -36.22 17.64 3.71
N ARG A 11 -37.29 17.09 4.30
CA ARG A 11 -37.22 16.41 5.61
C ARG A 11 -36.37 15.14 5.54
N LYS A 12 -36.52 14.31 4.50
CA LYS A 12 -35.65 13.15 4.29
C LYS A 12 -34.19 13.53 4.07
N PHE A 13 -33.93 14.61 3.34
CA PHE A 13 -32.59 15.15 3.15
C PHE A 13 -31.98 15.64 4.48
N LEU A 14 -32.73 16.38 5.31
CA LEU A 14 -32.28 16.80 6.63
C LEU A 14 -32.12 15.63 7.62
N GLU A 15 -32.95 14.59 7.52
CA GLU A 15 -32.80 13.36 8.30
C GLU A 15 -31.54 12.58 7.88
N GLU A 16 -31.28 12.44 6.59
CA GLU A 16 -30.05 11.82 6.10
C GLU A 16 -28.82 12.67 6.38
N GLN A 17 -28.91 14.00 6.29
CA GLN A 17 -27.80 14.88 6.67
C GLN A 17 -27.50 14.78 8.17
N ARG A 18 -28.52 14.65 9.03
CA ARG A 18 -28.33 14.35 10.47
C ARG A 18 -27.80 12.92 10.72
N ARG A 19 -28.15 11.95 9.86
CA ARG A 19 -27.65 10.57 9.93
C ARG A 19 -26.17 10.51 9.55
N ILE A 20 -25.80 11.22 8.48
CA ILE A 20 -24.44 11.45 8.02
C ILE A 20 -23.64 12.23 9.08
N ASP A 21 -24.18 13.30 9.66
CA ASP A 21 -23.53 14.05 10.75
C ASP A 21 -23.32 13.18 12.00
N LYS A 22 -24.23 12.24 12.31
CA LYS A 22 -24.03 11.25 13.38
C LYS A 22 -22.96 10.21 13.07
N LEU A 23 -22.77 9.87 11.79
CA LEU A 23 -21.75 8.93 11.32
C LEU A 23 -20.37 9.61 11.20
N LEU A 24 -20.33 10.87 10.79
CA LEU A 24 -19.12 11.68 10.62
C LEU A 24 -18.65 12.33 11.93
N ASN A 25 -19.54 12.44 12.93
CA ASN A 25 -19.24 13.03 14.23
C ASN A 25 -19.74 12.11 15.36
N PRO A 26 -19.04 10.98 15.63
CA PRO A 26 -19.50 9.96 16.58
C PRO A 26 -19.29 10.39 18.04
N TYR A 27 -19.49 11.66 18.39
CA TYR A 27 -19.49 12.12 19.78
C TYR A 27 -20.85 11.85 20.42
N SER A 28 -21.16 10.56 20.63
CA SER A 28 -22.24 10.13 21.52
C SER A 28 -21.70 9.10 22.52
N GLU A 29 -22.37 8.99 23.66
CA GLU A 29 -21.95 8.41 24.95
C GLU A 29 -21.19 7.07 24.90
N THR A 30 -21.26 6.33 23.80
CA THR A 30 -20.57 5.06 23.54
C THR A 30 -19.05 5.18 23.51
N ILE A 31 -18.46 6.30 23.08
CA ILE A 31 -16.99 6.53 23.11
C ILE A 31 -16.48 6.83 24.53
N MET A 32 -17.33 7.34 25.42
CA MET A 32 -16.89 7.71 26.78
C MET A 32 -16.53 6.50 27.65
N GLN A 33 -17.08 5.31 27.39
CA GLN A 33 -16.70 4.10 28.14
C GLN A 33 -15.32 3.56 27.72
N PRO A 34 -15.02 3.38 26.42
CA PRO A 34 -13.69 3.01 25.95
C PRO A 34 -12.65 4.09 26.21
N GLN A 35 -12.98 5.38 26.08
CA GLN A 35 -12.07 6.48 26.42
C GLN A 35 -11.75 6.46 27.92
N ARG A 36 -12.70 6.15 28.82
CA ARG A 36 -12.40 5.93 30.25
C ARG A 36 -11.51 4.71 30.51
N ILE A 37 -11.58 3.67 29.68
CA ILE A 37 -10.71 2.49 29.76
C ILE A 37 -9.31 2.85 29.22
N LEU A 38 -9.22 3.55 28.10
CA LEU A 38 -7.95 4.02 27.51
C LEU A 38 -7.27 5.07 28.39
N ASP A 39 -8.02 6.02 28.98
CA ASP A 39 -7.52 7.02 29.93
C ASP A 39 -7.10 6.38 31.27
N SER A 40 -7.60 5.16 31.59
CA SER A 40 -7.17 4.39 32.76
C SER A 40 -5.90 3.56 32.54
N ILE A 41 -5.50 3.38 31.28
CA ILE A 41 -4.26 2.71 30.90
C ILE A 41 -3.27 3.81 30.53
N ASN A 42 -2.33 4.07 31.44
CA ASN A 42 -1.33 5.12 31.28
C ASN A 42 -0.34 4.75 30.14
N ILE A 43 -0.70 5.03 28.90
CA ILE A 43 0.10 4.78 27.69
C ILE A 43 0.75 6.10 27.25
N PRO A 44 2.08 6.27 27.37
CA PRO A 44 2.80 7.51 27.03
C PRO A 44 2.76 7.94 25.55
N THR A 45 2.12 7.16 24.67
CA THR A 45 2.22 7.29 23.20
C THR A 45 1.25 8.31 22.59
N LEU A 46 0.33 8.89 23.39
CA LEU A 46 -0.68 9.83 22.88
C LEU A 46 -0.11 11.20 22.51
N GLU A 47 0.89 11.74 23.19
CA GLU A 47 1.42 13.08 22.89
C GLU A 47 2.08 13.18 21.50
N TYR A 48 2.73 12.12 21.04
CA TYR A 48 3.38 12.10 19.72
C TYR A 48 2.35 12.03 18.58
N GLN A 49 1.37 11.12 18.69
CA GLN A 49 0.31 11.00 17.68
C GLN A 49 -0.61 12.22 17.66
N ARG A 50 -0.91 12.83 18.82
CA ARG A 50 -1.70 14.08 18.88
C ARG A 50 -0.96 15.24 18.21
N SER A 51 0.35 15.38 18.42
CA SER A 51 1.13 16.47 17.80
C SER A 51 1.23 16.37 16.27
N ILE A 52 1.22 15.15 15.71
CA ILE A 52 1.19 14.92 14.26
C ILE A 52 -0.22 15.15 13.70
N LEU A 53 -1.26 14.72 14.42
CA LEU A 53 -2.66 14.83 13.99
C LEU A 53 -3.26 16.23 14.17
N GLU A 54 -2.79 17.02 15.13
CA GLU A 54 -3.22 18.42 15.34
C GLU A 54 -2.56 19.38 14.33
N GLN A 55 -1.52 18.95 13.62
CA GLN A 55 -0.80 19.76 12.65
C GLN A 55 -1.15 19.46 11.19
N ALA A 56 -1.71 18.29 10.88
CA ALA A 56 -2.08 17.91 9.51
C ALA A 56 -3.51 18.35 9.19
N SER A 57 -3.67 19.35 8.32
CA SER A 57 -4.99 19.69 7.80
C SER A 57 -5.44 18.62 6.80
N ILE A 58 -6.76 18.40 6.68
CA ILE A 58 -7.35 17.50 5.67
C ILE A 58 -6.82 17.81 4.25
N ARG A 59 -6.46 19.08 4.01
CA ARG A 59 -5.88 19.56 2.75
C ARG A 59 -4.50 18.94 2.47
N ASP A 60 -3.70 18.72 3.51
CA ASP A 60 -2.38 18.09 3.38
C ASP A 60 -2.52 16.62 3.02
N TYR A 61 -3.52 15.93 3.59
CA TYR A 61 -3.86 14.55 3.23
C TYR A 61 -4.32 14.42 1.77
N LEU A 62 -5.14 15.36 1.28
CA LEU A 62 -5.64 15.35 -0.09
C LEU A 62 -4.55 15.70 -1.12
N SER A 63 -3.65 16.63 -0.77
CA SER A 63 -2.45 16.91 -1.58
C SER A 63 -1.50 15.72 -1.63
N ILE A 64 -1.34 14.99 -0.52
CA ILE A 64 -0.52 13.76 -0.45
C ILE A 64 -1.18 12.61 -1.23
N ALA A 65 -2.52 12.61 -1.36
CA ALA A 65 -3.28 11.64 -2.13
C ALA A 65 -3.30 11.91 -3.66
N GLY A 66 -2.47 12.85 -4.16
CA GLY A 66 -2.36 13.13 -5.59
C GLY A 66 -3.54 13.92 -6.17
N VAL A 67 -4.40 14.49 -5.34
CA VAL A 67 -5.48 15.38 -5.79
C VAL A 67 -4.83 16.68 -6.29
N SER A 68 -4.99 16.97 -7.59
CA SER A 68 -4.28 18.10 -8.21
C SER A 68 -4.65 19.43 -7.53
N ASN A 69 -3.69 20.34 -7.46
CA ASN A 69 -3.96 21.70 -6.98
C ASN A 69 -5.07 22.39 -7.78
N ASP A 70 -5.25 22.04 -9.06
CA ASP A 70 -6.34 22.54 -9.90
C ASP A 70 -7.69 21.97 -9.44
N TYR A 71 -7.76 20.70 -9.03
CA TYR A 71 -8.96 20.11 -8.46
C TYR A 71 -9.27 20.68 -7.07
N LEU A 72 -8.27 20.88 -6.22
CA LEU A 72 -8.46 21.52 -4.91
C LEU A 72 -8.85 22.99 -5.07
N THR A 73 -8.29 23.68 -6.06
CA THR A 73 -8.66 25.05 -6.42
C THR A 73 -10.07 25.07 -6.96
N LEU A 74 -10.44 24.17 -7.88
CA LEU A 74 -11.80 24.01 -8.41
C LEU A 74 -12.79 23.65 -7.31
N GLN A 75 -12.44 22.78 -6.36
CA GLN A 75 -13.28 22.42 -5.22
C GLN A 75 -13.46 23.61 -4.28
N GLN A 76 -12.42 24.42 -4.08
CA GLN A 76 -12.48 25.64 -3.29
C GLN A 76 -13.25 26.75 -4.03
N GLU A 77 -13.13 26.82 -5.36
CA GLU A 77 -13.88 27.71 -6.24
C GLU A 77 -15.35 27.31 -6.25
N ILE A 78 -15.64 26.01 -6.35
CA ILE A 78 -16.97 25.42 -6.17
C ILE A 78 -17.47 25.77 -4.76
N GLN A 79 -16.73 25.52 -3.67
CA GLN A 79 -17.14 25.93 -2.31
C GLN A 79 -17.43 27.44 -2.19
N ASN A 80 -16.59 28.28 -2.81
CA ASN A 80 -16.75 29.73 -2.82
C ASN A 80 -17.95 30.17 -3.69
N ASN A 81 -18.21 29.48 -4.81
CA ASN A 81 -19.30 29.74 -5.76
C ASN A 81 -20.65 29.12 -5.31
N LEU A 82 -20.61 28.06 -4.50
CA LEU A 82 -21.74 27.43 -3.81
C LEU A 82 -22.24 28.28 -2.63
N GLY A 83 -21.63 29.44 -2.36
CA GLY A 83 -22.11 30.43 -1.38
C GLY A 83 -23.49 31.03 -1.70
N SER A 84 -24.10 30.70 -2.84
CA SER A 84 -25.51 31.02 -3.10
C SER A 84 -26.30 29.77 -3.50
N VAL A 85 -27.46 29.59 -2.85
CA VAL A 85 -28.46 28.53 -3.12
C VAL A 85 -28.86 28.50 -4.61
N SER A 86 -28.78 29.64 -5.31
CA SER A 86 -29.12 29.73 -6.74
C SER A 86 -28.08 29.08 -7.67
N SER A 87 -26.80 29.12 -7.29
CA SER A 87 -25.69 28.49 -8.02
C SER A 87 -25.72 26.98 -7.86
N ILE A 88 -25.98 26.51 -6.64
CA ILE A 88 -26.19 25.09 -6.31
C ILE A 88 -27.33 24.50 -7.16
N THR A 89 -28.44 25.22 -7.28
CA THR A 89 -29.63 24.74 -8.00
C THR A 89 -29.38 24.60 -9.51
N LYS A 90 -28.61 25.52 -10.12
CA LYS A 90 -28.27 25.47 -11.55
C LYS A 90 -27.31 24.34 -11.89
N GLU A 91 -26.28 24.14 -11.08
CA GLU A 91 -25.29 23.09 -11.30
C GLU A 91 -25.91 21.70 -11.09
N ILE A 92 -26.79 21.56 -10.08
CA ILE A 92 -27.57 20.34 -9.86
C ILE A 92 -28.58 20.11 -11.00
N GLU A 93 -29.19 21.14 -11.56
CA GLU A 93 -30.06 20.99 -12.74
C GLU A 93 -29.28 20.57 -13.99
N PHE A 94 -28.04 21.05 -14.15
CA PHE A 94 -27.16 20.68 -15.25
C PHE A 94 -26.73 19.21 -15.13
N LEU A 95 -26.30 18.79 -13.93
CA LEU A 95 -25.92 17.41 -13.64
C LEU A 95 -27.11 16.45 -13.75
N LYS A 96 -28.31 16.84 -13.30
CA LYS A 96 -29.56 16.05 -13.47
C LYS A 96 -29.94 15.79 -14.94
N LYS A 97 -29.43 16.59 -15.89
CA LYS A 97 -29.69 16.41 -17.33
C LYS A 97 -28.58 15.61 -18.02
N SER A 98 -27.51 15.25 -17.30
CA SER A 98 -26.41 14.44 -17.82
C SER A 98 -26.70 12.96 -17.64
N SER A 99 -26.61 12.18 -18.72
CA SER A 99 -26.71 10.71 -18.68
C SER A 99 -25.62 10.06 -17.82
N VAL A 100 -24.54 10.79 -17.54
CA VAL A 100 -23.44 10.34 -16.66
C VAL A 100 -23.88 10.34 -15.19
N PHE A 101 -24.77 11.25 -14.81
CA PHE A 101 -25.22 11.39 -13.42
C PHE A 101 -26.15 10.24 -13.01
N ASP A 102 -27.03 9.79 -13.89
CA ASP A 102 -27.89 8.62 -13.65
C ASP A 102 -27.06 7.34 -13.47
N GLN A 103 -25.97 7.21 -14.22
CA GLN A 103 -25.02 6.09 -14.09
C GLN A 103 -24.30 6.13 -12.74
N ILE A 104 -23.79 7.31 -12.33
CA ILE A 104 -23.14 7.52 -11.03
C ILE A 104 -24.11 7.23 -9.87
N ILE A 105 -25.34 7.73 -9.93
CA ILE A 105 -26.37 7.48 -8.92
C ILE A 105 -26.70 5.98 -8.86
N THR A 106 -26.86 5.32 -10.02
CA THR A 106 -27.13 3.87 -10.09
C THR A 106 -26.00 3.06 -9.47
N ASP A 107 -24.74 3.41 -9.76
CA ASP A 107 -23.58 2.70 -9.24
C ASP A 107 -23.38 2.97 -7.75
N GLN A 108 -23.70 4.18 -7.27
CA GLN A 108 -23.69 4.53 -5.86
C GLN A 108 -24.83 3.85 -5.07
N GLU A 109 -26.04 3.78 -5.63
CA GLU A 109 -27.17 3.03 -5.05
C GLU A 109 -26.88 1.53 -4.96
N ARG A 110 -26.25 0.95 -5.97
CA ARG A 110 -25.77 -0.45 -5.92
C ARG A 110 -24.75 -0.65 -4.81
N LEU A 111 -23.83 0.30 -4.62
CA LEU A 111 -22.82 0.24 -3.57
C LEU A 111 -23.45 0.29 -2.17
N TYR A 112 -24.45 1.15 -1.96
CA TYR A 112 -25.22 1.19 -0.71
C TYR A 112 -26.06 -0.08 -0.50
N GLN A 113 -26.66 -0.64 -1.55
CA GLN A 113 -27.38 -1.91 -1.45
C GLN A 113 -26.44 -3.06 -1.05
N PHE A 114 -25.22 -3.10 -1.60
CA PHE A 114 -24.20 -4.06 -1.16
C PHE A 114 -23.80 -3.87 0.30
N GLN A 115 -23.65 -2.62 0.74
CA GLN A 115 -23.31 -2.27 2.13
C GLN A 115 -24.44 -2.64 3.12
N ASP A 116 -25.70 -2.39 2.76
CA ASP A 116 -26.87 -2.74 3.57
C ASP A 116 -27.08 -4.26 3.63
N GLN A 117 -26.87 -4.98 2.52
CA GLN A 117 -26.89 -6.45 2.50
C GLN A 117 -25.79 -7.06 3.37
N PHE A 118 -24.61 -6.44 3.41
CA PHE A 118 -23.54 -6.82 4.34
C PHE A 118 -23.92 -6.58 5.81
N SER A 119 -24.57 -5.45 6.08
CA SER A 119 -24.96 -5.01 7.43
C SER A 119 -26.08 -5.86 8.05
N GLN A 120 -26.95 -6.46 7.22
CA GLN A 120 -28.05 -7.32 7.68
C GLN A 120 -27.61 -8.70 8.18
N THR A 121 -26.33 -9.04 8.05
CA THR A 121 -25.74 -10.30 8.56
C THR A 121 -24.66 -10.06 9.62
N LYS A 122 -25.01 -9.53 10.81
CA LYS A 122 -24.27 -9.80 12.07
C LYS A 122 -24.89 -9.09 13.28
N HIS A 123 -25.47 -9.87 14.20
CA HIS A 123 -25.24 -9.65 15.62
C HIS A 123 -23.97 -10.42 15.98
N LEU A 124 -22.83 -9.75 16.14
CA LEU A 124 -21.64 -10.21 16.87
C LEU A 124 -20.64 -9.05 16.90
N SER A 125 -20.06 -8.86 18.09
CA SER A 125 -18.94 -8.00 18.49
C SER A 125 -18.09 -7.36 17.38
N GLU A 126 -17.84 -6.07 17.56
CA GLU A 126 -17.17 -5.10 16.67
C GLU A 126 -15.94 -5.66 15.92
N LEU A 127 -15.96 -5.46 14.61
CA LEU A 127 -14.88 -5.72 13.67
C LEU A 127 -13.79 -4.62 13.82
N PRO A 128 -12.51 -4.89 13.48
CA PRO A 128 -11.41 -3.95 13.56
C PRO A 128 -11.74 -2.73 12.70
N SER A 129 -12.09 -1.69 13.47
CA SER A 129 -12.39 -0.30 13.18
C SER A 129 -12.86 0.04 11.76
N ALA A 130 -14.00 0.69 11.65
CA ALA A 130 -14.54 1.35 10.46
C ALA A 130 -13.50 2.09 9.57
N ARG A 131 -12.32 2.45 10.09
CA ARG A 131 -11.16 2.93 9.34
C ARG A 131 -10.69 1.94 8.26
N ILE A 132 -10.54 0.66 8.57
CA ILE A 132 -10.04 -0.34 7.61
C ILE A 132 -11.09 -0.57 6.52
N GLU A 133 -12.36 -0.65 6.91
CA GLU A 133 -13.48 -0.72 5.97
C GLU A 133 -13.53 0.53 5.07
N ALA A 134 -13.28 1.72 5.62
CA ALA A 134 -13.20 2.95 4.85
C ALA A 134 -11.99 2.98 3.89
N VAL A 135 -10.82 2.46 4.27
CA VAL A 135 -9.66 2.36 3.37
C VAL A 135 -9.93 1.38 2.23
N LEU A 136 -10.54 0.22 2.53
CA LEU A 136 -10.89 -0.76 1.49
C LEU A 136 -11.96 -0.20 0.54
N ALA A 137 -12.99 0.45 1.07
CA ALA A 137 -14.03 1.09 0.28
C ALA A 137 -13.48 2.27 -0.55
N ALA A 138 -12.57 3.08 0.00
CA ALA A 138 -11.93 4.18 -0.72
C ALA A 138 -10.98 3.67 -1.81
N ALA A 139 -10.20 2.61 -1.54
CA ALA A 139 -9.32 1.99 -2.52
C ALA A 139 -10.12 1.37 -3.68
N GLU A 140 -11.21 0.68 -3.37
CA GLU A 140 -12.14 0.14 -4.37
C GLU A 140 -12.82 1.25 -5.18
N ALA A 141 -13.32 2.30 -4.52
CA ALA A 141 -13.96 3.43 -5.20
C ALA A 141 -12.97 4.18 -6.10
N THR A 142 -11.75 4.43 -5.62
CA THR A 142 -10.69 5.10 -6.39
C THR A 142 -10.28 4.27 -7.61
N SER A 143 -10.09 2.96 -7.43
CA SER A 143 -9.78 2.03 -8.54
C SER A 143 -10.88 2.03 -9.61
N ARG A 144 -12.16 2.03 -9.21
CA ARG A 144 -13.30 2.06 -10.14
C ARG A 144 -13.46 3.42 -10.85
N MET A 145 -13.04 4.52 -10.23
CA MET A 145 -13.23 5.87 -10.77
C MET A 145 -12.17 6.27 -11.80
N PHE A 146 -10.93 5.80 -11.67
CA PHE A 146 -9.84 6.31 -12.50
C PHE A 146 -9.63 5.51 -13.78
N HIS A 147 -9.35 4.20 -13.76
CA HIS A 147 -9.19 3.41 -15.01
C HIS A 147 -9.42 1.90 -14.80
N PRO A 148 -10.54 1.30 -15.24
CA PRO A 148 -10.90 -0.10 -14.95
C PRO A 148 -10.02 -1.17 -15.65
N GLN A 149 -8.89 -0.79 -16.25
CA GLN A 149 -7.97 -1.70 -16.97
C GLN A 149 -6.49 -1.33 -16.77
N ASP A 150 -6.15 -0.56 -15.74
CA ASP A 150 -4.75 -0.31 -15.40
C ASP A 150 -4.23 -1.27 -14.32
N PHE A 151 -2.91 -1.50 -14.33
CA PHE A 151 -2.25 -2.40 -13.37
C PHE A 151 -2.53 -2.01 -11.91
N TYR A 152 -2.71 -0.71 -11.64
CA TYR A 152 -3.00 -0.20 -10.31
C TYR A 152 -4.33 -0.72 -9.78
N SER A 153 -5.37 -0.60 -10.58
CA SER A 153 -6.70 -1.07 -10.23
C SER A 153 -6.69 -2.57 -9.96
N ASP A 154 -6.08 -3.35 -10.84
CA ASP A 154 -6.00 -4.81 -10.68
C ASP A 154 -5.20 -5.21 -9.43
N PHE A 155 -4.05 -4.55 -9.19
CA PHE A 155 -3.22 -4.81 -8.03
C PHE A 155 -3.92 -4.42 -6.72
N THR A 156 -4.50 -3.22 -6.66
CA THR A 156 -5.21 -2.73 -5.48
C THR A 156 -6.41 -3.61 -5.16
N LEU A 157 -7.23 -3.96 -6.17
CA LEU A 157 -8.36 -4.88 -5.99
C LEU A 157 -7.89 -6.26 -5.51
N SER A 158 -6.83 -6.82 -6.10
CA SER A 158 -6.26 -8.09 -5.66
C SER A 158 -5.77 -8.04 -4.20
N SER A 159 -5.07 -6.98 -3.81
CA SER A 159 -4.59 -6.76 -2.44
C SER A 159 -5.75 -6.60 -1.45
N VAL A 160 -6.79 -5.83 -1.81
CA VAL A 160 -8.03 -5.65 -1.05
C VAL A 160 -8.72 -6.99 -0.84
N MET A 161 -8.92 -7.77 -1.91
CA MET A 161 -9.56 -9.09 -1.85
C MET A 161 -8.77 -10.07 -0.98
N GLU A 162 -7.43 -10.05 -1.08
CA GLU A 162 -6.57 -10.91 -0.28
C GLU A 162 -6.69 -10.58 1.22
N TYR A 163 -6.66 -9.29 1.55
CA TYR A 163 -6.78 -8.81 2.92
C TYR A 163 -8.18 -9.07 3.50
N GLN A 164 -9.25 -8.83 2.74
CA GLN A 164 -10.62 -9.17 3.12
C GLN A 164 -10.77 -10.67 3.40
N SER A 165 -10.26 -11.52 2.50
CA SER A 165 -10.25 -12.98 2.69
C SER A 165 -9.47 -13.40 3.95
N PHE A 166 -8.39 -12.70 4.28
CA PHE A 166 -7.67 -12.91 5.53
C PHE A 166 -8.55 -12.56 6.74
N LEU A 167 -9.15 -11.36 6.76
CA LEU A 167 -10.01 -10.91 7.86
C LEU A 167 -11.20 -11.86 8.10
N GLU A 168 -11.89 -12.27 7.03
CA GLU A 168 -13.00 -13.22 7.11
C GLU A 168 -12.61 -14.54 7.77
N ARG A 169 -11.43 -15.07 7.42
CA ARG A 169 -10.89 -16.28 8.04
C ARG A 169 -10.60 -16.06 9.52
N GLN A 170 -10.02 -14.92 9.89
CA GLN A 170 -9.73 -14.59 11.28
C GLN A 170 -11.02 -14.50 12.12
N TYR A 171 -12.09 -13.87 11.62
CA TYR A 171 -13.37 -13.83 12.35
C TYR A 171 -14.01 -15.20 12.54
N LYS A 172 -13.87 -16.08 11.55
CA LYS A 172 -14.37 -17.46 11.68
C LYS A 172 -13.67 -18.16 12.84
N PHE A 173 -12.35 -17.98 13.00
CA PHE A 173 -11.61 -18.57 14.11
C PHE A 173 -11.90 -17.93 15.47
N ILE A 174 -12.05 -16.60 15.53
CA ILE A 174 -12.34 -15.87 16.78
C ILE A 174 -13.57 -16.42 17.51
N ARG A 175 -14.61 -16.86 16.76
CA ARG A 175 -15.84 -17.44 17.33
C ARG A 175 -15.61 -18.75 18.10
N HIS A 176 -14.49 -19.41 17.86
CA HIS A 176 -14.16 -20.71 18.44
C HIS A 176 -12.97 -20.64 19.40
N ASP A 177 -12.26 -19.51 19.43
CA ASP A 177 -11.11 -19.29 20.30
C ASP A 177 -11.56 -18.85 21.70
N ASN A 178 -10.69 -19.06 22.69
CA ASN A 178 -10.85 -18.40 23.99
C ASN A 178 -10.47 -16.91 23.89
N ASP A 179 -10.88 -16.12 24.87
CA ASP A 179 -10.71 -14.65 24.89
C ASP A 179 -9.25 -14.21 24.66
N ILE A 180 -8.29 -14.97 25.20
CA ILE A 180 -6.86 -14.66 25.04
C ILE A 180 -6.44 -14.83 23.58
N ILE A 181 -6.75 -15.97 22.96
CA ILE A 181 -6.39 -16.23 21.56
C ILE A 181 -7.18 -15.31 20.62
N ALA A 182 -8.46 -15.07 20.90
CA ALA A 182 -9.29 -14.14 20.16
C ALA A 182 -8.71 -12.71 20.19
N GLY A 183 -8.29 -12.22 21.36
CA GLY A 183 -7.62 -10.93 21.50
C GLY A 183 -6.33 -10.83 20.69
N ARG A 184 -5.52 -11.90 20.64
CA ARG A 184 -4.31 -11.95 19.81
C ARG A 184 -4.61 -11.91 18.31
N ARG A 185 -5.67 -12.61 17.86
CA ARG A 185 -6.11 -12.52 16.46
C ARG A 185 -6.54 -11.11 16.09
N LEU A 186 -7.30 -10.43 16.96
CA LEU A 186 -7.69 -9.04 16.74
C LEU A 186 -6.48 -8.11 16.64
N GLN A 187 -5.47 -8.30 17.49
CA GLN A 187 -4.23 -7.53 17.41
C GLN A 187 -3.47 -7.79 16.10
N ILE A 188 -3.36 -9.05 15.66
CA ILE A 188 -2.74 -9.40 14.37
C ILE A 188 -3.54 -8.81 13.21
N ASN A 189 -4.87 -8.76 13.27
CA ASN A 189 -5.69 -8.11 12.25
C ASN A 189 -5.37 -6.61 12.13
N GLY A 190 -5.21 -5.93 13.26
CA GLY A 190 -4.82 -4.51 13.29
C GLY A 190 -3.43 -4.28 12.68
N LEU A 191 -2.45 -5.10 13.05
CA LEU A 191 -1.09 -5.02 12.51
C LEU A 191 -1.04 -5.34 11.00
N ALA A 192 -1.80 -6.34 10.56
CA ALA A 192 -1.96 -6.65 9.13
C ALA A 192 -2.63 -5.51 8.36
N GLY A 193 -3.56 -4.78 9.01
CA GLY A 193 -4.15 -3.56 8.45
C GLY A 193 -3.11 -2.45 8.24
N GLY A 194 -2.21 -2.24 9.22
CA GLY A 194 -1.09 -1.31 9.05
C GLY A 194 -0.16 -1.71 7.90
N LEU A 195 0.09 -3.02 7.72
CA LEU A 195 0.88 -3.50 6.59
C LEU A 195 0.18 -3.25 5.24
N PHE A 196 -1.14 -3.45 5.18
CA PHE A 196 -1.95 -3.12 4.00
C PHE A 196 -1.87 -1.62 3.67
N GLU A 197 -1.95 -0.74 4.67
CA GLU A 197 -1.78 0.71 4.48
C GLU A 197 -0.41 1.04 3.87
N ILE A 198 0.66 0.44 4.40
CA ILE A 198 2.04 0.63 3.92
C ILE A 198 2.20 0.17 2.45
N ILE A 199 1.64 -0.97 2.08
CA ILE A 199 1.71 -1.47 0.70
C ILE A 199 0.98 -0.52 -0.26
N ASN A 200 -0.19 0.00 0.12
CA ASN A 200 -0.90 0.96 -0.71
C ASN A 200 -0.19 2.32 -0.78
N ALA A 201 0.47 2.76 0.30
CA ALA A 201 1.31 3.95 0.26
C ALA A 201 2.45 3.82 -0.76
N SER A 202 3.01 2.61 -0.93
CA SER A 202 3.99 2.32 -1.98
C SER A 202 3.44 2.50 -3.40
N LEU A 203 2.17 2.16 -3.64
CA LEU A 203 1.52 2.40 -4.93
C LEU A 203 1.37 3.89 -5.21
N ASN A 204 1.00 4.67 -4.19
CA ASN A 204 0.91 6.13 -4.29
C ASN A 204 2.27 6.76 -4.60
N ILE A 205 3.36 6.20 -4.05
CA ILE A 205 4.73 6.58 -4.44
C ILE A 205 4.94 6.31 -5.92
N GLY A 206 4.57 5.13 -6.41
CA GLY A 206 4.64 4.80 -7.83
C GLY A 206 3.92 5.83 -8.71
N ALA A 207 2.67 6.15 -8.37
CA ALA A 207 1.87 7.15 -9.08
C ALA A 207 2.48 8.54 -9.02
N SER A 208 3.02 8.94 -7.86
CA SER A 208 3.70 10.22 -7.67
C SER A 208 4.99 10.32 -8.49
N LEU A 209 5.68 9.20 -8.73
CA LEU A 209 6.88 9.19 -9.57
C LEU A 209 6.52 9.47 -11.03
N GLU A 210 5.38 8.98 -11.54
CA GLU A 210 5.00 9.02 -12.97
C GLU A 210 4.80 10.44 -13.52
N GLY A 211 4.16 11.31 -12.75
CA GLY A 211 3.61 12.55 -13.30
C GLY A 211 2.40 12.30 -14.21
N GLN A 212 1.70 13.36 -14.64
CA GLN A 212 0.45 13.26 -15.42
C GLN A 212 0.66 12.92 -16.92
N GLU A 213 1.49 11.93 -17.26
CA GLU A 213 1.63 11.50 -18.66
C GLU A 213 0.67 10.33 -18.99
N GLU A 214 0.05 10.38 -20.17
CA GLU A 214 -0.97 9.42 -20.63
C GLU A 214 -0.42 7.99 -20.80
N PHE A 215 -1.13 7.04 -20.19
CA PHE A 215 -0.75 5.63 -20.14
C PHE A 215 -0.99 4.92 -21.49
N GLN A 216 0.01 4.16 -21.96
CA GLN A 216 -0.22 3.06 -22.90
C GLN A 216 -0.14 1.75 -22.11
N SER A 217 -1.26 1.04 -22.01
CA SER A 217 -1.34 -0.24 -21.31
C SER A 217 -0.48 -1.29 -22.04
N GLU A 218 0.60 -1.76 -21.41
CA GLU A 218 1.26 -3.01 -21.81
C GLU A 218 0.40 -4.19 -21.34
N ASP A 219 0.05 -5.10 -22.26
CA ASP A 219 -0.70 -6.32 -21.97
C ASP A 219 -0.04 -7.12 -20.85
N ALA A 220 -0.71 -7.20 -19.70
CA ALA A 220 -0.29 -8.01 -18.58
C ALA A 220 -0.78 -9.45 -18.79
N ASN A 221 0.15 -10.36 -19.08
CA ASN A 221 -0.13 -11.80 -19.06
C ASN A 221 -0.24 -12.26 -17.60
N TYR A 222 -1.46 -12.36 -17.07
CA TYR A 222 -1.73 -12.91 -15.75
C TYR A 222 -1.90 -14.44 -15.86
N ASP A 223 -0.93 -15.20 -15.36
CA ASP A 223 -1.06 -16.66 -15.22
C ASP A 223 -1.76 -16.96 -13.87
N GLU A 224 -3.02 -17.38 -13.93
CA GLU A 224 -3.89 -17.65 -12.77
C GLU A 224 -3.43 -18.89 -12.00
N LYS A 225 -2.56 -18.70 -11.02
CA LYS A 225 -2.51 -19.60 -9.85
C LYS A 225 -2.63 -18.78 -8.59
N VAL A 226 -3.77 -18.90 -7.92
CA VAL A 226 -4.03 -18.32 -6.60
C VAL A 226 -3.07 -18.95 -5.59
N GLN A 227 -1.87 -18.37 -5.50
CA GLN A 227 -0.92 -18.68 -4.46
C GLN A 227 -1.44 -18.08 -3.13
N VAL A 228 -1.09 -18.69 -2.00
CA VAL A 228 -1.27 -18.08 -0.68
C VAL A 228 -0.52 -16.74 -0.67
N GLY A 229 -1.27 -15.64 -0.71
CA GLY A 229 -0.70 -14.30 -0.72
C GLY A 229 -0.10 -13.89 0.64
N LEU A 230 0.35 -12.64 0.70
CA LEU A 230 1.09 -12.07 1.84
C LEU A 230 0.41 -12.33 3.20
N TYR A 231 -0.88 -12.05 3.34
CA TYR A 231 -1.58 -12.17 4.63
C TYR A 231 -1.76 -13.63 5.03
N GLY A 232 -1.90 -14.52 4.04
CA GLY A 232 -1.85 -15.94 4.26
C GLY A 232 -0.49 -16.41 4.80
N GLN A 233 0.61 -15.86 4.28
CA GLN A 233 1.98 -16.16 4.75
C GLN A 233 2.22 -15.62 6.17
N ILE A 234 1.75 -14.41 6.47
CA ILE A 234 1.79 -13.84 7.83
C ILE A 234 1.08 -14.78 8.81
N ASN A 235 -0.11 -15.24 8.46
CA ASN A 235 -0.87 -16.15 9.32
C ASN A 235 -0.15 -17.49 9.54
N GLN A 236 0.55 -18.01 8.53
CA GLN A 236 1.36 -19.22 8.65
C GLN A 236 2.55 -19.00 9.61
N HIS A 237 3.26 -17.89 9.49
CA HIS A 237 4.38 -17.54 10.35
C HIS A 237 3.95 -17.31 11.81
N LEU A 238 2.78 -16.72 12.02
CA LEU A 238 2.25 -16.39 13.35
C LEU A 238 1.38 -17.50 13.94
N GLY A 239 1.35 -18.69 13.33
CA GLY A 239 0.57 -19.83 13.82
C GLY A 239 0.83 -20.15 15.30
N PHE A 240 2.07 -19.99 15.77
CA PHE A 240 2.45 -20.23 17.16
C PHE A 240 1.88 -19.18 18.14
N VAL A 241 1.59 -17.97 17.68
CA VAL A 241 1.05 -16.87 18.49
C VAL A 241 -0.37 -17.21 18.98
N TYR A 242 -1.10 -17.96 18.16
CA TYR A 242 -2.43 -18.49 18.49
C TYR A 242 -2.39 -19.67 19.46
N SER A 243 -1.20 -20.13 19.89
CA SER A 243 -1.11 -21.15 20.92
C SER A 243 -1.25 -20.54 22.32
N GLY A 244 -1.89 -21.27 23.24
CA GLY A 244 -1.95 -20.88 24.65
C GLY A 244 -0.59 -20.81 25.36
N ARG A 245 0.51 -21.16 24.67
CA ARG A 245 1.88 -21.16 25.20
C ARG A 245 2.68 -19.92 24.81
N CYS A 246 2.19 -19.09 23.89
CA CYS A 246 2.87 -17.83 23.55
C CYS A 246 2.75 -16.85 24.74
N SER A 247 3.88 -16.32 25.19
CA SER A 247 3.99 -15.35 26.30
C SER A 247 4.65 -14.04 25.89
N GLY A 248 5.04 -13.90 24.61
CA GLY A 248 5.70 -12.71 24.08
C GLY A 248 4.72 -11.65 23.60
N GLU A 249 5.25 -10.46 23.34
CA GLU A 249 4.51 -9.39 22.69
C GLU A 249 4.16 -9.78 21.25
N ILE A 250 2.87 -9.64 20.93
CA ILE A 250 2.31 -10.01 19.63
C ILE A 250 2.87 -9.14 18.52
N GLU A 251 3.02 -7.84 18.80
CA GLU A 251 3.61 -6.86 17.88
C GLU A 251 5.05 -7.22 17.54
N THR A 252 5.88 -7.51 18.55
CA THR A 252 7.26 -7.99 18.33
C THR A 252 7.27 -9.26 17.48
N SER A 253 6.39 -10.23 17.78
CA SER A 253 6.29 -11.47 16.98
C SER A 253 5.86 -11.21 15.53
N PHE A 254 4.96 -10.26 15.30
CA PHE A 254 4.50 -9.84 13.97
C PHE A 254 5.63 -9.16 13.19
N ASN A 255 6.29 -8.17 13.82
CA ASN A 255 7.39 -7.42 13.24
C ASN A 255 8.62 -8.29 12.99
N ASP A 256 8.80 -9.37 13.75
CA ASP A 256 9.86 -10.37 13.52
C ASP A 256 9.50 -11.40 12.45
N SER A 257 8.22 -11.49 12.06
CA SER A 257 7.78 -12.44 11.05
C SER A 257 8.39 -12.12 9.69
N LEU A 258 8.90 -13.15 9.01
CA LEU A 258 9.64 -12.98 7.77
C LEU A 258 8.84 -12.24 6.67
N PRO A 259 7.54 -12.54 6.45
CA PRO A 259 6.73 -11.81 5.47
C PRO A 259 6.59 -10.33 5.80
N ALA A 260 6.28 -9.97 7.06
CA ALA A 260 6.14 -8.57 7.47
C ALA A 260 7.45 -7.81 7.32
N ARG A 261 8.58 -8.39 7.73
CA ARG A 261 9.92 -7.78 7.56
C ARG A 261 10.25 -7.50 6.11
N ILE A 262 10.00 -8.48 5.23
CA ILE A 262 10.24 -8.33 3.80
C ILE A 262 9.36 -7.22 3.22
N SER A 263 8.07 -7.19 3.57
CA SER A 263 7.15 -6.16 3.09
C SER A 263 7.51 -4.76 3.58
N CYS A 264 7.85 -4.59 4.86
CA CYS A 264 8.29 -3.31 5.41
C CYS A 264 9.59 -2.82 4.75
N LEU A 265 10.56 -3.71 4.52
CA LEU A 265 11.78 -3.36 3.79
C LEU A 265 11.50 -3.03 2.33
N GLY A 266 10.58 -3.75 1.68
CA GLY A 266 10.15 -3.46 0.32
C GLY A 266 9.57 -2.05 0.21
N TYR A 267 8.73 -1.65 1.18
CA TYR A 267 8.24 -0.28 1.27
C TYR A 267 9.37 0.72 1.50
N ALA A 268 10.27 0.46 2.45
CA ALA A 268 11.39 1.35 2.75
C ALA A 268 12.27 1.63 1.52
N ILE A 269 12.50 0.62 0.67
CA ILE A 269 13.20 0.78 -0.62
C ILE A 269 12.47 1.79 -1.51
N THR A 270 11.15 1.65 -1.68
CA THR A 270 10.35 2.54 -2.54
C THR A 270 10.27 3.96 -2.00
N GLU A 271 10.11 4.11 -0.67
CA GLU A 271 10.09 5.39 0.03
C GLU A 271 11.44 6.13 -0.11
N GLN A 272 12.56 5.41 0.01
CA GLN A 272 13.88 6.02 -0.14
C GLN A 272 14.17 6.46 -1.57
N ILE A 273 13.69 5.73 -2.58
CA ILE A 273 13.77 6.16 -3.98
C ILE A 273 13.01 7.47 -4.18
N TYR A 274 11.78 7.55 -3.67
CA TYR A 274 11.00 8.78 -3.70
C TYR A 274 11.72 9.93 -3.00
N LYS A 275 12.27 9.68 -1.82
CA LYS A 275 13.04 10.66 -1.05
C LYS A 275 14.29 11.14 -1.79
N ILE A 276 15.04 10.25 -2.44
CA ILE A 276 16.20 10.62 -3.26
C ILE A 276 15.79 11.57 -4.38
N ASN A 277 14.71 11.24 -5.11
CA ASN A 277 14.19 12.10 -6.17
C ASN A 277 13.70 13.45 -5.63
N SER A 278 12.97 13.45 -4.51
CA SER A 278 12.46 14.67 -3.86
C SER A 278 13.58 15.60 -3.41
N ILE A 279 14.65 15.06 -2.81
CA ILE A 279 15.83 15.85 -2.40
C ILE A 279 16.55 16.41 -3.63
N ARG A 280 16.65 15.64 -4.71
CA ARG A 280 17.30 16.09 -5.96
C ARG A 280 16.52 17.23 -6.62
N GLU A 281 15.20 17.10 -6.64
CA GLU A 281 14.31 18.13 -7.18
C GLU A 281 14.38 19.43 -6.36
N SER A 282 14.37 19.33 -5.01
CA SER A 282 14.44 20.52 -4.15
C SER A 282 15.73 21.33 -4.29
N ILE A 283 16.81 20.71 -4.76
CA ILE A 283 18.09 21.37 -5.08
C ILE A 283 18.25 21.70 -6.57
N GLY A 284 17.16 21.62 -7.36
CA GLY A 284 17.13 21.97 -8.77
C GLY A 284 17.91 21.00 -9.67
N LYS A 285 18.12 19.76 -9.24
CA LYS A 285 18.81 18.72 -10.03
C LYS A 285 17.83 17.66 -10.53
N ASP A 286 18.16 17.03 -11.66
CA ASP A 286 17.32 15.98 -12.25
C ASP A 286 17.12 14.79 -11.30
N GLN A 287 15.95 14.15 -11.39
CA GLN A 287 15.62 12.91 -10.71
C GLN A 287 16.64 11.79 -11.01
N VAL A 288 17.01 11.06 -9.96
CA VAL A 288 17.95 9.92 -10.05
C VAL A 288 17.27 8.69 -10.60
N PHE A 289 16.02 8.45 -10.21
CA PHE A 289 15.22 7.33 -10.69
C PHE A 289 14.10 7.89 -11.59
N LYS A 290 14.12 7.59 -12.89
CA LYS A 290 13.06 8.05 -13.79
C LYS A 290 11.86 7.13 -13.65
N PRO A 291 10.64 7.67 -13.55
CA PRO A 291 9.45 6.86 -13.66
C PRO A 291 9.34 6.19 -15.03
N THR A 292 8.78 5.00 -15.02
CA THR A 292 8.31 4.22 -16.15
C THR A 292 7.15 3.36 -15.66
N PRO A 293 6.29 2.83 -16.55
CA PRO A 293 5.27 1.85 -16.15
C PRO A 293 5.83 0.64 -15.38
N ARG A 294 7.08 0.27 -15.64
CA ARG A 294 7.78 -0.82 -14.93
C ARG A 294 8.24 -0.43 -13.53
N THR A 295 8.73 0.78 -13.32
CA THR A 295 9.13 1.25 -11.97
C THR A 295 7.91 1.35 -11.05
N ILE A 296 6.76 1.69 -11.62
CA ILE A 296 5.47 1.74 -10.93
C ILE A 296 5.02 0.35 -10.49
N ARG A 297 5.02 -0.60 -11.43
CA ARG A 297 4.71 -2.00 -11.12
C ARG A 297 5.65 -2.53 -10.04
N ALA A 298 6.92 -2.14 -10.09
CA ALA A 298 7.89 -2.49 -9.08
C ALA A 298 7.51 -1.94 -7.69
N CYS A 299 7.05 -0.67 -7.60
CA CYS A 299 6.58 -0.08 -6.35
C CYS A 299 5.42 -0.84 -5.71
N GLY A 300 4.50 -1.43 -6.48
CA GLY A 300 3.45 -2.30 -5.92
C GLY A 300 3.96 -3.70 -5.55
N THR A 301 4.79 -4.29 -6.42
CA THR A 301 5.19 -5.70 -6.31
C THR A 301 6.23 -5.95 -5.22
N ILE A 302 7.24 -5.09 -5.10
CA ILE A 302 8.34 -5.22 -4.14
C ILE A 302 7.86 -5.34 -2.67
N PRO A 303 6.94 -4.49 -2.17
CA PRO A 303 6.45 -4.61 -0.80
C PRO A 303 5.41 -5.71 -0.60
N SER A 304 4.76 -6.22 -1.64
CA SER A 304 3.65 -7.15 -1.51
C SER A 304 4.00 -8.61 -1.77
N LEU A 305 5.04 -8.87 -2.57
CA LEU A 305 5.45 -10.22 -2.96
C LEU A 305 6.54 -10.77 -2.05
N VAL A 306 6.27 -11.89 -1.38
CA VAL A 306 7.26 -12.66 -0.61
C VAL A 306 7.59 -13.93 -1.37
N ALA A 307 8.86 -14.11 -1.72
CA ALA A 307 9.32 -15.19 -2.58
C ALA A 307 9.07 -16.58 -1.95
N ARG A 308 8.37 -17.47 -2.65
CA ARG A 308 8.14 -18.84 -2.19
C ARG A 308 8.84 -19.88 -3.05
N SER A 309 9.09 -19.50 -4.28
CA SER A 309 9.72 -20.29 -5.32
C SER A 309 10.80 -19.49 -6.03
N GLU A 310 11.52 -20.18 -6.91
CA GLU A 310 12.46 -19.57 -7.85
C GLU A 310 11.78 -18.50 -8.71
N ASN A 311 10.59 -18.80 -9.24
CA ASN A 311 9.84 -17.87 -10.11
C ASN A 311 9.49 -16.57 -9.37
N ASP A 312 8.90 -16.67 -8.17
CA ASP A 312 8.54 -15.47 -7.41
C ASP A 312 9.80 -14.62 -7.11
N PHE A 313 10.92 -15.26 -6.76
CA PHE A 313 12.17 -14.57 -6.50
C PHE A 313 12.70 -13.87 -7.76
N TYR A 314 12.62 -14.52 -8.91
CA TYR A 314 13.03 -13.96 -10.19
C TYR A 314 12.16 -12.77 -10.63
N ASP A 315 10.85 -12.86 -10.41
CA ASP A 315 9.95 -11.74 -10.62
C ASP A 315 10.35 -10.54 -9.75
N ILE A 316 10.66 -10.76 -8.47
CA ILE A 316 11.16 -9.71 -7.57
C ILE A 316 12.49 -9.13 -8.08
N MET A 317 13.43 -9.96 -8.55
CA MET A 317 14.71 -9.48 -9.08
C MET A 317 14.55 -8.64 -10.35
N ASP A 318 13.58 -8.98 -11.20
CA ASP A 318 13.22 -8.16 -12.36
C ASP A 318 12.66 -6.80 -11.93
N GLN A 319 11.74 -6.77 -10.96
CA GLN A 319 11.20 -5.51 -10.45
C GLN A 319 12.29 -4.63 -9.84
N LEU A 320 13.18 -5.19 -9.00
CA LEU A 320 14.31 -4.46 -8.44
C LEU A 320 15.27 -3.95 -9.52
N PHE A 321 15.52 -4.74 -10.57
CA PHE A 321 16.39 -4.35 -11.66
C PHE A 321 15.80 -3.17 -12.44
N PHE A 322 14.52 -3.22 -12.80
CA PHE A 322 13.85 -2.12 -13.47
C PHE A 322 13.83 -0.87 -12.60
N LEU A 323 13.50 -1.03 -11.32
CA LEU A 323 13.40 0.10 -10.40
C LEU A 323 14.76 0.76 -10.14
N LEU A 324 15.78 -0.03 -9.81
CA LEU A 324 17.06 0.48 -9.35
C LEU A 324 18.07 0.68 -10.48
N TYR A 325 18.22 -0.30 -11.38
CA TYR A 325 19.27 -0.29 -12.40
C TYR A 325 18.83 0.48 -13.64
N GLU A 326 17.75 0.07 -14.30
CA GLU A 326 17.24 0.79 -15.47
C GLU A 326 16.66 2.14 -15.07
N GLY A 327 15.92 2.19 -13.96
CA GLY A 327 15.34 3.41 -13.40
C GLY A 327 16.40 4.48 -13.12
N SER A 328 17.64 4.12 -12.80
CA SER A 328 18.77 5.05 -12.64
C SER A 328 19.60 5.30 -13.91
N GLY A 329 19.10 4.89 -15.08
CA GLY A 329 19.80 5.01 -16.35
C GLY A 329 21.03 4.09 -16.40
N ASN A 330 20.84 2.81 -16.06
CA ASN A 330 21.90 1.80 -15.98
C ASN A 330 22.98 2.14 -14.93
N ALA A 331 22.56 2.65 -13.77
CA ALA A 331 23.41 3.19 -12.70
C ALA A 331 24.16 4.50 -13.02
N ASN A 332 24.06 5.05 -14.23
CA ASN A 332 24.83 6.23 -14.64
C ASN A 332 24.48 7.48 -13.82
N ARG A 333 23.24 7.58 -13.31
CA ARG A 333 22.84 8.70 -12.43
C ARG A 333 23.27 8.52 -10.98
N LEU A 334 23.62 7.30 -10.57
CA LEU A 334 24.09 6.99 -9.21
C LEU A 334 25.61 7.13 -9.07
N ILE A 335 26.38 6.76 -10.09
CA ILE A 335 27.85 6.79 -10.07
C ILE A 335 28.44 8.16 -9.69
N PRO A 336 27.89 9.31 -10.14
CA PRO A 336 28.39 10.63 -9.74
C PRO A 336 28.06 11.01 -8.29
N ILE A 337 27.09 10.34 -7.66
CA ILE A 337 26.59 10.67 -6.32
C ILE A 337 27.35 9.90 -5.24
N ILE A 338 27.68 8.64 -5.52
CA ILE A 338 28.25 7.73 -4.52
C ILE A 338 29.38 6.89 -5.10
N ASN A 339 30.34 6.52 -4.25
CA ASN A 339 31.41 5.61 -4.64
C ASN A 339 30.83 4.28 -5.14
N LYS A 340 31.36 3.79 -6.27
CA LYS A 340 30.97 2.53 -6.91
C LYS A 340 31.00 1.31 -5.97
N SER A 341 31.84 1.32 -4.93
CA SER A 341 31.87 0.24 -3.93
C SER A 341 30.55 0.10 -3.17
N PHE A 342 29.85 1.21 -2.89
CA PHE A 342 28.55 1.19 -2.23
C PHE A 342 27.42 0.73 -3.16
N LEU A 343 27.63 0.69 -4.48
CA LEU A 343 26.68 0.14 -5.46
C LEU A 343 26.76 -1.40 -5.58
N ALA A 344 27.48 -2.08 -4.69
CA ALA A 344 27.57 -3.53 -4.69
C ALA A 344 26.18 -4.24 -4.69
N PRO A 345 25.17 -3.81 -3.90
CA PRO A 345 23.85 -4.43 -3.91
C PRO A 345 23.15 -4.34 -5.28
N LEU A 346 23.30 -3.21 -5.98
CA LEU A 346 22.79 -3.04 -7.34
C LEU A 346 23.39 -4.05 -8.33
N TRP A 347 24.68 -4.35 -8.19
CA TRP A 347 25.33 -5.36 -9.02
C TRP A 347 24.89 -6.78 -8.67
N LYS A 348 24.61 -7.07 -7.40
CA LYS A 348 24.00 -8.35 -6.98
C LYS A 348 22.65 -8.56 -7.66
N VAL A 349 21.76 -7.56 -7.64
CA VAL A 349 20.47 -7.61 -8.35
C VAL A 349 20.66 -7.95 -9.83
N LYS A 350 21.60 -7.27 -10.50
CA LYS A 350 21.92 -7.54 -11.91
C LYS A 350 22.37 -8.98 -12.16
N TYR A 351 23.20 -9.55 -11.28
CA TYR A 351 23.66 -10.94 -11.42
C TYR A 351 22.55 -11.95 -11.12
N LEU A 352 21.71 -11.69 -10.12
CA LEU A 352 20.57 -12.55 -9.79
C LEU A 352 19.55 -12.55 -10.92
N ARG A 353 19.23 -11.39 -11.51
CA ARG A 353 18.38 -11.31 -12.71
C ARG A 353 18.95 -12.09 -13.90
N LEU A 354 20.29 -12.07 -14.09
CA LEU A 354 20.93 -12.84 -15.15
C LEU A 354 20.67 -14.36 -15.00
N SER A 355 20.56 -14.86 -13.77
CA SER A 355 20.21 -16.26 -13.52
C SER A 355 18.78 -16.59 -13.97
N ALA A 356 17.85 -15.63 -13.86
CA ALA A 356 16.43 -15.81 -14.15
C ALA A 356 16.08 -15.94 -15.63
N ARG A 357 16.82 -15.26 -16.52
CA ARG A 357 16.40 -15.05 -17.92
C ARG A 357 17.06 -16.00 -18.93
N HIS A 358 17.62 -17.13 -18.47
CA HIS A 358 18.40 -18.09 -19.30
C HIS A 358 19.58 -17.50 -20.11
N ASP A 359 19.86 -16.21 -19.98
CA ASP A 359 21.00 -15.53 -20.59
C ASP A 359 22.36 -15.97 -20.00
N ILE A 360 22.31 -16.79 -18.95
CA ILE A 360 23.50 -17.41 -18.36
C ILE A 360 24.25 -18.32 -19.35
N ASP A 361 23.55 -18.93 -20.31
CA ASP A 361 24.11 -19.92 -21.24
C ASP A 361 24.61 -19.30 -22.56
N HIS A 362 24.44 -17.98 -22.74
CA HIS A 362 24.96 -17.26 -23.90
C HIS A 362 26.40 -16.76 -23.69
N GLY A 363 27.27 -17.10 -24.64
CA GLY A 363 28.67 -16.66 -24.74
C GLY A 363 29.66 -17.80 -24.90
N SER A 364 30.94 -17.49 -24.80
CA SER A 364 31.99 -18.52 -24.73
C SER A 364 31.91 -19.30 -23.41
N ILE A 365 32.41 -20.54 -23.39
CA ILE A 365 32.42 -21.42 -22.18
C ILE A 365 32.99 -20.67 -20.96
N LYS A 366 34.12 -19.97 -21.12
CA LYS A 366 34.73 -19.17 -20.05
C LYS A 366 33.84 -18.03 -19.53
N GLN A 367 33.04 -17.41 -20.40
CA GLN A 367 32.10 -16.36 -20.00
C GLN A 367 30.92 -16.96 -19.24
N VAL A 368 30.39 -18.10 -19.68
CA VAL A 368 29.32 -18.84 -18.99
C VAL A 368 29.78 -19.26 -17.60
N GLU A 369 30.98 -19.84 -17.47
CA GLU A 369 31.58 -20.20 -16.18
C GLU A 369 31.74 -18.98 -15.26
N LYS A 370 32.20 -17.85 -15.80
CA LYS A 370 32.32 -16.59 -15.04
C LYS A 370 30.96 -16.06 -14.57
N LYS A 371 29.91 -16.15 -15.40
CA LYS A 371 28.54 -15.77 -15.03
C LYS A 371 28.03 -16.67 -13.90
N ARG A 372 28.18 -17.99 -14.04
CA ARG A 372 27.81 -18.99 -13.01
C ARG A 372 28.53 -18.77 -11.69
N SER A 373 29.85 -18.52 -11.72
CA SER A 373 30.64 -18.21 -10.52
C SER A 373 30.08 -16.99 -9.81
N LYS A 374 29.84 -15.88 -10.52
CA LYS A 374 29.30 -14.65 -9.92
C LYS A 374 27.91 -14.85 -9.29
N ILE A 375 27.06 -15.64 -9.93
CA ILE A 375 25.72 -15.96 -9.38
C ILE A 375 25.87 -16.79 -8.10
N SER A 376 26.72 -17.82 -8.12
CA SER A 376 27.02 -18.63 -6.94
C SER A 376 27.60 -17.79 -5.80
N ASP A 377 28.59 -16.94 -6.09
CA ASP A 377 29.21 -16.03 -5.11
C ASP A 377 28.17 -15.06 -4.52
N THR A 378 27.23 -14.60 -5.35
CA THR A 378 26.14 -13.73 -4.90
C THR A 378 25.22 -14.45 -3.93
N TYR A 379 24.75 -15.66 -4.24
CA TYR A 379 23.94 -16.45 -3.30
C TYR A 379 24.71 -16.82 -2.03
N ILE A 380 25.99 -17.17 -2.13
CA ILE A 380 26.83 -17.44 -0.95
C ILE A 380 26.86 -16.20 -0.04
N SER A 381 27.00 -15.00 -0.61
CA SER A 381 27.01 -13.77 0.17
C SER A 381 25.66 -13.47 0.86
N LEU A 382 24.54 -13.93 0.28
CA LEU A 382 23.20 -13.64 0.81
C LEU A 382 22.71 -14.70 1.82
N ILE A 383 23.00 -15.98 1.57
CA ILE A 383 22.41 -17.09 2.32
C ILE A 383 23.41 -18.19 2.72
N ALA A 384 24.72 -17.94 2.55
CA ALA A 384 25.79 -18.90 2.83
C ALA A 384 25.65 -20.24 2.08
N LYS A 385 25.01 -20.21 0.90
CA LYS A 385 24.79 -21.36 0.02
C LYS A 385 25.00 -20.97 -1.44
N PRO A 386 25.47 -21.88 -2.31
CA PRO A 386 25.69 -21.59 -3.72
C PRO A 386 24.39 -21.35 -4.49
N LEU A 387 23.30 -21.99 -4.08
CA LEU A 387 21.97 -21.86 -4.67
C LEU A 387 20.89 -22.06 -3.60
N PRO A 388 19.74 -21.37 -3.71
CA PRO A 388 18.56 -21.66 -2.89
C PRO A 388 17.93 -23.00 -3.31
N ILE A 389 17.50 -23.81 -2.33
CA ILE A 389 16.89 -25.13 -2.60
C ILE A 389 15.49 -25.21 -2.00
N ARG A 390 15.27 -24.55 -0.86
CA ARG A 390 14.00 -24.57 -0.13
C ARG A 390 13.34 -23.19 -0.17
N GLN A 391 12.03 -23.13 0.03
CA GLN A 391 11.27 -21.88 0.20
C GLN A 391 11.98 -20.88 1.14
N SER A 392 12.44 -21.36 2.31
CA SER A 392 13.11 -20.50 3.28
C SER A 392 14.46 -19.95 2.82
N ASP A 393 15.12 -20.59 1.83
CA ASP A 393 16.34 -20.06 1.24
C ASP A 393 16.02 -18.87 0.32
N TRP A 394 14.93 -18.94 -0.47
CA TRP A 394 14.45 -17.84 -1.31
C TRP A 394 14.04 -16.62 -0.48
N GLN A 395 13.26 -16.83 0.58
CA GLN A 395 12.84 -15.76 1.48
C GLN A 395 14.04 -15.11 2.20
N LYS A 396 15.04 -15.91 2.61
CA LYS A 396 16.29 -15.37 3.20
C LYS A 396 17.09 -14.56 2.19
N ALA A 397 17.19 -15.03 0.95
CA ALA A 397 17.88 -14.30 -0.12
C ALA A 397 17.18 -12.95 -0.38
N GLN A 398 15.84 -12.94 -0.44
CA GLN A 398 15.04 -11.72 -0.60
C GLN A 398 15.25 -10.76 0.57
N LEU A 399 15.13 -11.24 1.81
CA LEU A 399 15.34 -10.42 3.00
C LEU A 399 16.73 -9.78 2.97
N GLN A 400 17.78 -10.57 2.71
CA GLN A 400 19.15 -10.09 2.76
C GLN A 400 19.44 -9.06 1.65
N ILE A 401 18.96 -9.30 0.42
CA ILE A 401 19.16 -8.32 -0.65
C ILE A 401 18.36 -7.04 -0.41
N TYR A 402 17.17 -7.12 0.20
CA TYR A 402 16.40 -5.93 0.57
C TYR A 402 17.12 -5.10 1.62
N ILE A 403 17.68 -5.71 2.67
CA ILE A 403 18.49 -5.03 3.68
C ILE A 403 19.68 -4.32 3.02
N GLU A 404 20.40 -5.00 2.13
CA GLU A 404 21.56 -4.41 1.48
C GLU A 404 21.20 -3.23 0.56
N ILE A 405 20.07 -3.31 -0.15
CA ILE A 405 19.55 -2.23 -1.00
C ILE A 405 19.12 -1.03 -0.15
N ASP A 406 18.38 -1.28 0.93
CA ASP A 406 17.94 -0.27 1.87
C ASP A 406 19.14 0.53 2.41
N LEU A 407 20.17 -0.15 2.91
CA LEU A 407 21.40 0.48 3.38
C LEU A 407 22.14 1.27 2.29
N MET A 408 22.16 0.77 1.06
CA MET A 408 22.74 1.48 -0.09
C MET A 408 21.98 2.79 -0.37
N LEU A 409 20.65 2.75 -0.38
CA LEU A 409 19.79 3.91 -0.64
C LEU A 409 19.88 4.95 0.49
N GLN A 410 19.91 4.52 1.76
CA GLN A 410 20.17 5.42 2.90
C GLN A 410 21.52 6.12 2.77
N LYS A 411 22.56 5.40 2.33
CA LYS A 411 23.87 6.00 2.10
C LYS A 411 23.85 7.01 0.96
N ILE A 412 23.11 6.75 -0.12
CA ILE A 412 22.90 7.72 -1.21
C ILE A 412 22.22 8.98 -0.68
N ILE A 413 21.16 8.85 0.12
CA ILE A 413 20.48 9.99 0.75
C ILE A 413 21.47 10.83 1.58
N HIS A 414 22.31 10.17 2.38
CA HIS A 414 23.32 10.83 3.18
C HIS A 414 24.35 11.59 2.34
N GLU A 415 24.87 10.99 1.26
CA GLU A 415 25.81 11.66 0.35
C GLU A 415 25.17 12.84 -0.38
N ILE A 416 23.91 12.75 -0.79
CA ILE A 416 23.22 13.88 -1.42
C ILE A 416 23.04 15.02 -0.41
N THR A 417 22.68 14.69 0.83
CA THR A 417 22.39 15.70 1.88
C THR A 417 23.65 16.42 2.36
N ASN A 418 24.80 15.73 2.45
CA ASN A 418 26.05 16.35 2.93
C ASN A 418 26.81 17.16 1.87
N ASN A 419 26.53 16.94 0.58
CA ASN A 419 27.21 17.63 -0.52
C ASN A 419 26.46 18.90 -0.97
N ASN A 420 25.38 19.28 -0.29
CA ASN A 420 24.70 20.57 -0.42
C ASN A 420 24.88 21.35 0.88
#